data_AF-A0AAN7UKH9-F1
#
_entry.id   AF-A0AAN7UKH9-F1
#
_cell.length_a   1.000
_cell.length_b   1.000
_cell.length_c   1.000
_cell.angle_alpha   90.00
_cell.angle_beta   90.00
_cell.angle_gamma   90.00
#
_symmetry.space_group_name_H-M   'P 1'
#
loop_
_entity.id
_entity.type
_entity.pdbx_description
1 polymer ?
#
loop_
_entity_poly.entity_id
_entity_poly.type
_entity_poly.pdbx_seq_one_letter_code
_entity_poly.pdbx_strand_id
1 'polypeptide(L)' 'MLGMRFAKLEMALITAYWVGMFDFEFSDKDGNRVVPTPSSLIMSRNRHSAKKPDQNMYLRYKLREA' A
#
# COMPACT_ATOMS: atom_id res chain seq x y z
N MET A 1 -5.56 5.77 24.33
CA MET A 1 -6.67 4.97 23.78
C MET A 1 -6.14 3.64 23.27
N LEU A 2 -6.63 2.53 23.81
CA LEU A 2 -6.18 1.17 23.50
C LEU A 2 -6.28 0.84 22.00
N GLY A 3 -7.32 1.34 21.32
CA GLY A 3 -7.53 1.13 19.88
C GLY A 3 -6.40 1.63 18.98
N MET A 4 -5.72 2.72 19.34
CA MET A 4 -4.60 3.23 18.53
C MET A 4 -3.39 2.30 18.55
N ARG A 5 -3.16 1.61 19.68
CA ARG A 5 -2.05 0.64 19.80
C ARG A 5 -2.34 -0.62 18.99
N PHE A 6 -3.58 -1.12 19.07
CA PHE A 6 -4.02 -2.25 18.24
C PHE A 6 -3.97 -1.93 16.74
N ALA A 7 -4.46 -0.77 16.32
CA ALA A 7 -4.40 -0.36 14.91
C ALA A 7 -2.95 -0.28 14.39
N LYS A 8 -2.02 0.26 15.18
CA LYS A 8 -0.60 0.29 14.80
C LYS A 8 0.00 -1.12 14.71
N LEU A 9 -0.34 -1.99 15.66
CA LEU A 9 0.14 -3.38 15.66
C LEU A 9 -0.38 -4.15 14.43
N GLU A 10 -1.67 -4.02 14.14
CA GLU A 10 -2.31 -4.66 12.99
C GLU A 10 -1.69 -4.19 11.67
N MET A 11 -1.50 -2.88 11.50
CA MET A 11 -0.83 -2.32 10.33
C MET A 11 0.61 -2.84 10.20
N ALA A 12 1.36 -2.93 11.31
CA ALA A 12 2.72 -3.45 11.30
C ALA A 12 2.77 -4.94 10.88
N LEU A 13 1.89 -5.77 11.44
CA LEU A 13 1.80 -7.19 11.10
C LEU A 13 1.45 -7.38 9.62
N ILE A 14 0.36 -6.77 9.14
CA ILE A 14 -0.09 -6.90 7.74
C ILE A 14 1.02 -6.45 6.78
N THR A 15 1.68 -5.32 7.08
CA THR A 15 2.75 -4.80 6.24
C THR A 15 3.96 -5.74 6.21
N ALA A 16 4.40 -6.25 7.37
CA ALA A 16 5.54 -7.16 7.45
C ALA A 16 5.28 -8.47 6.69
N TYR A 17 4.09 -9.05 6.87
CA TYR A 17 3.69 -10.25 6.15
C TYR A 17 3.64 -10.02 4.64
N TRP A 18 3.06 -8.91 4.20
CA TRP A 18 2.96 -8.59 2.77
C TRP A 18 4.34 -8.44 2.11
N VAL A 19 5.22 -7.62 2.70
CA VAL A 19 6.56 -7.34 2.16
C VAL A 19 7.48 -8.57 2.20
N GLY A 20 7.29 -9.44 3.20
CA GLY A 20 8.04 -10.69 3.33
C GLY A 20 7.62 -11.74 2.31
N MET A 21 6.32 -11.91 2.09
CA MET A 21 5.78 -13.03 1.29
C MET A 21 5.60 -12.73 -0.19
N PHE A 22 5.48 -11.46 -0.60
CA PHE A 22 5.13 -11.14 -1.99
C PHE A 22 6.19 -10.27 -2.66
N ASP A 23 6.48 -10.60 -3.92
CA ASP A 23 7.08 -9.66 -4.86
C ASP A 23 5.96 -8.89 -5.54
N PHE A 24 5.98 -7.55 -5.45
CA PHE A 24 4.94 -6.70 -5.98
C PHE A 24 5.50 -5.53 -6.77
N GLU A 25 4.75 -5.12 -7.79
CA GLU A 25 5.06 -4.00 -8.67
C GLU A 25 3.80 -3.15 -8.90
N PHE A 26 3.97 -1.86 -9.17
CA PHE A 26 2.87 -1.01 -9.57
C PHE A 26 2.32 -1.43 -10.93
N SER A 27 1.00 -1.44 -11.03
CA SER A 27 0.29 -1.71 -12.27
C SER A 27 -0.81 -0.68 -12.53
N ASP A 28 -1.33 -0.70 -13.74
CA ASP A 28 -2.62 -0.10 -14.04
C ASP A 28 -3.77 -1.08 -13.74
N LYS A 29 -5.00 -0.66 -14.04
CA LYS A 29 -6.22 -1.46 -13.91
C LYS A 29 -6.26 -2.69 -14.84
N ASP A 30 -5.48 -2.66 -15.91
CA ASP A 30 -5.44 -3.68 -16.96
C ASP A 30 -4.29 -4.68 -16.73
N GLY A 31 -3.48 -4.46 -15.68
CA GLY A 31 -2.38 -5.33 -15.26
C GLY A 31 -1.05 -5.01 -15.92
N ASN A 32 -0.94 -3.94 -16.69
CA ASN A 32 0.34 -3.51 -17.27
C ASN A 32 1.22 -2.87 -16.20
N ARG A 33 2.52 -3.10 -16.29
CA ARG A 33 3.50 -2.53 -15.37
C ARG A 33 3.54 -1.01 -15.52
N VAL A 34 3.45 -0.30 -14.40
CA VAL A 34 3.55 1.16 -14.34
C VAL A 34 4.77 1.54 -13.52
N VAL A 35 5.57 2.48 -14.03
CA VAL A 35 6.63 3.11 -13.24
C VAL A 35 6.00 4.31 -12.52
N PRO A 36 5.86 4.28 -11.19
CA PRO A 36 5.26 5.39 -10.47
C PRO A 36 6.13 6.64 -10.61
N THR A 37 5.51 7.77 -10.91
CA THR A 37 6.17 9.07 -10.84
C THR A 37 6.03 9.63 -9.41
N PRO A 38 6.95 10.50 -8.94
CA PRO A 38 6.85 11.07 -7.60
C PRO A 38 5.50 11.74 -7.33
N SER A 39 4.91 12.40 -8.33
CA SER A 39 3.58 13.02 -8.24
C SER A 39 2.46 12.01 -8.03
N SER A 40 2.56 10.80 -8.58
CA SER A 40 1.55 9.73 -8.40
C SER A 40 1.58 9.08 -7.00
N LEU A 41 2.66 9.28 -6.24
CA LEU A 41 2.83 8.76 -4.89
C LEU A 41 2.48 9.78 -3.79
N ILE A 42 2.23 11.04 -4.15
CA ILE A 42 1.89 12.09 -3.19
C ILE A 42 0.43 11.94 -2.78
N MET A 43 0.20 11.36 -1.62
CA MET A 43 -1.10 11.42 -0.96
C MET A 43 -1.31 12.81 -0.34
N SER A 44 -2.52 13.35 -0.45
CA SER A 44 -2.88 14.62 0.17
C SER A 44 -2.68 14.56 1.70
N ARG A 45 -1.66 15.27 2.20
CA ARG A 45 -1.33 15.39 3.63
C ARG A 45 -2.21 16.40 4.38
N ASN A 46 -3.07 17.14 3.69
CA ASN A 46 -3.87 18.23 4.25
C ASN A 46 -5.17 17.76 4.95
N ARG A 47 -5.23 16.51 5.42
CA ARG A 47 -6.47 15.93 5.94
C ARG A 47 -6.31 15.54 7.41
N HIS A 48 -7.31 15.91 8.21
CA HIS A 48 -7.36 15.68 9.66
C HIS A 48 -7.62 14.21 10.05
N SER A 49 -7.92 13.33 9.09
CA SER A 49 -8.25 11.92 9.33
C SER A 49 -7.80 11.02 8.18
N ALA A 50 -7.74 9.71 8.44
CA ALA A 50 -7.44 8.71 7.42
C ALA A 50 -8.56 8.68 6.36
N LYS A 51 -8.19 8.86 5.10
CA LYS A 51 -9.08 8.75 3.94
C LYS A 51 -8.42 7.87 2.88
N LYS A 52 -9.24 7.18 2.10
CA LYS A 52 -8.78 6.46 0.90
C LYS A 52 -8.04 7.42 -0.06
N PRO A 53 -7.06 6.91 -0.83
CA PRO A 53 -6.43 7.68 -1.91
C PRO A 53 -7.47 8.31 -2.84
N ASP A 54 -7.18 9.50 -3.36
CA ASP A 54 -8.06 10.14 -4.37
C ASP A 54 -7.91 9.49 -5.76
N GLN A 55 -6.78 8.81 -6.00
CA GLN A 55 -6.52 8.01 -7.20
C GLN A 55 -6.34 6.54 -6.83
N ASN A 56 -6.96 5.63 -7.58
CA ASN A 56 -6.79 4.20 -7.36
C ASN A 56 -5.36 3.77 -7.69
N MET A 57 -4.78 2.97 -6.80
CA MET A 57 -3.46 2.38 -6.98
C MET A 57 -3.63 0.87 -7.14
N TYR A 58 -2.99 0.31 -8.16
CA TYR A 58 -3.02 -1.13 -8.41
C TYR A 58 -1.62 -1.71 -8.20
N LEU A 59 -1.58 -2.89 -7.58
CA LEU A 59 -0.38 -3.68 -7.40
C LEU A 59 -0.59 -5.03 -8.06
N ARG A 60 0.34 -5.42 -8.91
CA ARG A 60 0.48 -6.80 -9.35
C ARG A 60 1.44 -7.49 -8.40
N TYR A 61 1.07 -8.64 -7.87
CA TYR A 61 1.89 -9.38 -6.92
C TYR A 61 1.98 -10.85 -7.29
N LYS A 62 3.08 -11.48 -6.87
CA LYS A 62 3.28 -12.93 -6.89
C LYS A 62 3.87 -13.38 -5.57
N LEU A 63 3.61 -14.63 -5.17
CA LEU A 63 4.28 -15.22 -4.02
C LEU A 63 5.79 -15.23 -4.29
N ARG A 64 6.58 -14.77 -3.34
CA ARG A 64 8.03 -14.85 -3.38
C ARG A 64 8.43 -16.31 -3.18
N GLU A 65 9.21 -16.86 -4.11
CA GLU A 65 9.83 -18.17 -3.93
C GLU A 65 10.93 -18.04 -2.85
N ALA A 66 10.98 -19.01 -1.93
CA ALA A 66 11.86 -19.01 -0.78
C ALA A 66 13.32 -19.25 -1.15
#